data_AF-A0A940L4W9-F1
#
_entry.id   AF-A0A940L4W9-F1
#
_cell.length_a   1.000
_cell.length_b   1.000
_cell.length_c   1.000
_cell.angle_alpha   90.00
_cell.angle_beta   90.00
_cell.angle_gamma   90.00
#
_symmetry.space_group_name_H-M   'P 1'
#
loop_
_entity.id
_entity.type
_entity.pdbx_description
1 polymer ?
#
loop_
_entity_poly.entity_id
_entity_poly.type
_entity_poly.pdbx_seq_one_letter_code
_entity_poly.pdbx_strand_id
1 'polypeptide(L)'
;MAQRQSTGIVIIAFLLSFAAQAGEFSLRYYNNDKYELVKITEVQKTRVTSNCIKNGKPSCKAWSIFLGKPFKVSAQKVPLLGNPAAHYCWDVGAKNRILKADNNEQTDYCVFDDNSMIDSWDLYYKHFPPPPPIK
;
A
#
# COMPACT_ATOMS: atom_id res chain seq x y z
N MET A 1 57.29 39.84 -13.23
CA MET A 1 57.11 38.38 -13.13
C MET A 1 56.78 38.04 -11.69
N ALA A 2 55.54 37.67 -11.39
CA ALA A 2 55.12 37.05 -10.13
C ALA A 2 53.76 36.38 -10.39
N GLN A 3 53.76 35.06 -10.53
CA GLN A 3 52.57 34.23 -10.70
C GLN A 3 51.77 34.19 -9.39
N ARG A 4 50.50 34.61 -9.41
CA ARG A 4 49.52 34.26 -8.37
C ARG A 4 48.81 32.98 -8.78
N GLN A 5 48.98 31.95 -7.96
CA GLN A 5 48.39 30.64 -8.12
C GLN A 5 46.87 30.72 -7.97
N SER A 6 46.17 30.18 -8.96
CA SER A 6 44.73 29.96 -8.95
C SER A 6 44.41 28.85 -7.95
N THR A 7 43.89 29.21 -6.78
CA THR A 7 43.32 28.25 -5.83
C THR A 7 41.97 27.79 -6.37
N GLY A 8 41.96 26.62 -7.02
CA GLY A 8 40.75 25.94 -7.43
C GLY A 8 39.90 25.59 -6.21
N ILE A 9 38.74 26.24 -6.09
CA ILE A 9 37.68 25.81 -5.19
C ILE A 9 37.11 24.53 -5.78
N VAL A 10 37.54 23.37 -5.27
CA VAL A 10 36.89 22.10 -5.52
C VAL A 10 35.56 22.15 -4.79
N ILE A 11 34.50 22.53 -5.50
CA ILE A 11 33.12 22.37 -5.02
C ILE A 11 32.87 20.86 -5.02
N ILE A 12 33.07 20.22 -3.86
CA ILE A 12 32.62 18.86 -3.60
C ILE A 12 31.09 18.95 -3.65
N ALA A 13 30.53 18.63 -4.81
CA ALA A 13 29.10 18.38 -4.95
C ALA A 13 28.79 17.15 -4.09
N PHE A 14 28.29 17.40 -2.87
CA PHE A 14 27.60 16.39 -2.09
C PHE A 14 26.42 15.92 -2.93
N LEU A 15 26.59 14.78 -3.60
CA LEU A 15 25.51 14.01 -4.20
C LEU A 15 24.59 13.60 -3.05
N LEU A 16 23.63 14.45 -2.72
CA LEU A 16 22.48 14.08 -1.89
C LEU A 16 21.75 12.98 -2.66
N SER A 17 22.09 11.73 -2.36
CA SER A 17 21.28 10.59 -2.72
C SER A 17 19.94 10.79 -2.04
N PHE A 18 18.96 11.30 -2.78
CA PHE A 18 17.56 11.24 -2.37
C PHE A 18 17.19 9.76 -2.29
N ALA A 19 17.39 9.15 -1.12
CA ALA A 19 16.73 7.91 -0.79
C ALA A 19 15.23 8.21 -0.90
N ALA A 20 14.55 7.56 -1.85
CA ALA A 20 13.11 7.60 -1.95
C ALA A 20 12.56 7.13 -0.61
N GLN A 21 12.14 8.08 0.23
CA GLN A 21 11.45 7.77 1.47
C GLN A 21 10.13 7.16 1.03
N ALA A 22 9.95 5.85 1.26
CA ALA A 22 8.64 5.24 1.17
C ALA A 22 7.71 6.08 2.06
N GLY A 23 6.82 6.85 1.42
CA GLY A 23 6.01 7.83 2.12
C GLY A 23 5.05 7.11 3.06
N GLU A 24 5.25 7.30 4.37
CA GLU A 24 4.26 6.90 5.35
C GLU A 24 3.20 8.00 5.44
N PHE A 25 1.92 7.64 5.34
CA PHE A 25 0.80 8.56 5.52
C PHE A 25 -0.24 7.94 6.44
N SER A 26 -1.09 8.77 7.05
CA SER A 26 -2.10 8.31 7.99
C SER A 26 -3.49 8.37 7.36
N LEU A 27 -4.30 7.36 7.64
CA LEU A 27 -5.72 7.34 7.30
C LEU A 27 -6.54 7.12 8.57
N ARG A 28 -7.78 7.60 8.57
CA ARG A 28 -8.77 7.38 9.63
C ARG A 28 -9.58 6.13 9.34
N TYR A 29 -9.50 5.16 10.23
CA TYR A 29 -10.24 3.90 10.19
C TYR A 29 -11.36 3.92 11.22
N TYR A 30 -12.63 3.77 10.79
CA TYR A 30 -13.76 3.66 11.71
C TYR A 30 -13.90 2.22 12.23
N ASN A 31 -13.73 2.06 13.54
CA ASN A 31 -13.74 0.77 14.23
C ASN A 31 -14.38 0.91 15.61
N ASN A 32 -15.42 0.11 15.91
CA ASN A 32 -16.12 0.11 17.20
C ASN A 32 -16.48 1.53 17.69
N ASP A 33 -17.18 2.29 16.83
CA ASP A 33 -17.69 3.64 17.11
C ASP A 33 -16.66 4.74 17.35
N LYS A 34 -15.41 4.51 16.95
CA LYS A 34 -14.35 5.51 16.97
C LYS A 34 -13.52 5.49 15.69
N TYR A 35 -12.92 6.63 15.38
CA TYR A 35 -11.88 6.72 14.36
C TYR A 35 -10.51 6.48 15.00
N GLU A 36 -9.74 5.59 14.40
CA GLU A 36 -8.36 5.29 14.75
C GLU A 36 -7.45 5.75 13.61
N LEU A 37 -6.32 6.38 13.93
CA LEU A 37 -5.31 6.70 12.93
C LEU A 37 -4.48 5.45 12.65
N VAL A 38 -4.52 4.99 11.40
CA VAL A 38 -3.70 3.90 10.91
C VAL A 38 -2.65 4.44 9.97
N LYS A 39 -1.41 4.01 10.18
CA LYS A 39 -0.29 4.39 9.34
C LYS A 39 -0.19 3.43 8.17
N ILE A 40 -0.11 3.98 6.98
CA ILE A 40 0.01 3.26 5.72
C ILE A 40 1.38 3.57 5.14
N THR A 41 2.04 2.53 4.64
CA THR A 41 3.30 2.60 3.92
C THR A 41 3.15 1.94 2.57
N GLU A 42 3.79 2.52 1.57
CA GLU A 42 3.91 1.91 0.27
C GLU A 42 5.07 0.89 0.28
N VAL A 43 4.81 -0.32 -0.22
CA VAL A 43 5.82 -1.35 -0.40
C VAL A 43 5.62 -2.00 -1.77
N GLN A 44 6.66 -1.93 -2.59
CA GLN A 44 6.64 -2.34 -3.99
C GLN A 44 5.62 -1.57 -4.84
N LYS A 45 4.40 -2.10 -4.99
CA LYS A 45 3.31 -1.53 -5.80
C LYS A 45 1.97 -1.66 -5.07
N THR A 46 2.02 -1.69 -3.74
CA THR A 46 0.83 -1.75 -2.93
C THR A 46 1.01 -0.99 -1.63
N ARG A 47 -0.11 -0.64 -1.01
CA ARG A 47 -0.16 0.11 0.24
C ARG A 47 -0.63 -0.81 1.35
N VAL A 48 0.17 -0.93 2.40
CA VAL A 48 -0.11 -1.77 3.57
C VAL A 48 0.01 -0.95 4.85
N THR A 49 -0.57 -1.42 5.95
CA THR A 49 -0.31 -0.80 7.25
C THR A 49 1.16 -0.91 7.67
N SER A 50 1.71 0.12 8.32
CA SER A 50 3.13 0.15 8.73
C SER A 50 3.48 -0.98 9.71
N ASN A 51 2.53 -1.47 10.51
CA ASN A 51 2.72 -2.66 11.38
C ASN A 51 3.02 -3.94 10.60
N CYS A 52 2.83 -3.94 9.27
CA CYS A 52 3.24 -5.04 8.41
C CYS A 52 4.76 -5.11 8.24
N ILE A 53 5.48 -4.01 8.43
CA ILE A 53 6.91 -3.91 8.18
C ILE A 53 7.69 -4.25 9.44
N LYS A 54 8.49 -5.32 9.39
CA LYS A 54 9.43 -5.72 10.45
C LYS A 54 10.82 -5.79 9.86
N ASN A 55 11.80 -5.13 10.49
CA ASN A 55 13.19 -5.07 10.02
C ASN A 55 13.31 -4.65 8.54
N GLY A 56 12.51 -3.66 8.12
CA GLY A 56 12.49 -3.15 6.75
C GLY A 56 11.83 -4.07 5.71
N LYS A 57 11.18 -5.16 6.12
CA LYS A 57 10.51 -6.10 5.21
C LYS A 57 9.07 -6.37 5.64
N PRO A 58 8.12 -6.49 4.70
CA PRO A 58 6.75 -6.88 5.01
C PRO A 58 6.70 -8.35 5.48
N SER A 59 5.97 -8.61 6.56
CA SER A 59 5.92 -9.92 7.24
C SER A 59 4.57 -10.23 7.91
N CYS A 60 3.51 -9.52 7.52
CA CYS A 60 2.15 -9.71 8.04
C CYS A 60 1.29 -10.66 7.20
N LYS A 61 0.09 -10.97 7.68
CA LYS A 61 -0.89 -11.79 6.94
C LYS A 61 -1.30 -11.15 5.62
N ALA A 62 -1.57 -9.83 5.59
CA ALA A 62 -1.90 -9.14 4.34
C ALA A 62 -0.85 -9.34 3.25
N TRP A 63 0.42 -9.28 3.63
CA TRP A 63 1.54 -9.53 2.71
C TRP A 63 1.63 -10.99 2.26
N SER A 64 1.44 -11.93 3.19
CA SER A 64 1.40 -13.36 2.85
C SER A 64 0.29 -13.68 1.85
N ILE A 65 -0.87 -13.02 1.97
CA ILE A 65 -1.98 -13.17 1.03
C ILE A 65 -1.65 -12.52 -0.31
N PHE A 66 -1.07 -11.32 -0.32
CA PHE A 66 -0.67 -10.60 -1.55
C PHE A 66 0.34 -11.36 -2.41
N LEU A 67 1.25 -12.11 -1.79
CA LEU A 67 2.21 -12.96 -2.51
C LEU A 67 1.68 -14.35 -2.84
N GLY A 68 0.51 -14.70 -2.30
CA GLY A 68 -0.09 -16.02 -2.45
C GLY A 68 -0.63 -16.29 -3.85
N LYS A 69 -1.31 -17.44 -3.97
CA LYS A 69 -2.11 -17.75 -5.16
C LYS A 69 -3.49 -17.12 -5.01
N PRO A 70 -4.16 -16.76 -6.13
CA PRO A 70 -5.54 -16.32 -6.10
C PRO A 70 -6.42 -17.36 -5.40
N PHE A 71 -7.13 -16.93 -4.36
CA PHE A 71 -8.20 -17.73 -3.77
C PHE A 71 -9.30 -17.97 -4.81
N LYS A 72 -9.94 -19.14 -4.73
CA LYS A 72 -11.13 -19.42 -5.55
C LYS A 72 -12.21 -18.45 -5.09
N VAL A 73 -12.58 -17.52 -5.97
CA VAL A 73 -13.69 -16.59 -5.75
C VAL A 73 -14.90 -17.42 -5.36
N SER A 74 -15.49 -17.12 -4.19
CA SER A 74 -16.68 -17.84 -3.75
C SER A 74 -17.76 -17.66 -4.81
N ALA A 75 -18.26 -18.75 -5.39
CA ALA A 75 -19.35 -18.75 -6.36
C ALA A 75 -20.71 -18.35 -5.74
N GLN A 76 -20.68 -17.66 -4.60
CA GLN A 76 -21.87 -17.12 -3.99
C GLN A 76 -22.44 -16.10 -4.96
N LYS A 77 -23.56 -16.47 -5.56
CA LYS A 77 -24.39 -15.70 -6.47
C LYS A 77 -24.91 -14.44 -5.78
N VAL A 78 -24.02 -13.53 -5.39
CA VAL A 78 -24.39 -12.14 -5.26
C VAL A 78 -24.39 -11.64 -6.70
N PRO A 79 -25.49 -11.08 -7.21
CA PRO A 79 -25.50 -10.43 -8.51
C PRO A 79 -24.27 -9.51 -8.62
N LEU A 80 -23.78 -9.28 -9.84
CA LEU A 80 -22.66 -8.42 -10.23
C LEU A 80 -22.73 -6.93 -9.75
N LEU A 81 -23.51 -6.64 -8.72
CA LEU A 81 -23.84 -5.35 -8.11
C LEU A 81 -22.91 -4.96 -6.96
N GLY A 82 -21.68 -5.46 -6.91
CA GLY A 82 -20.71 -5.16 -5.85
C GLY A 82 -19.31 -4.83 -6.37
N ASN A 83 -18.54 -4.07 -5.58
CA ASN A 83 -17.12 -3.83 -5.85
C ASN A 83 -16.37 -5.18 -5.79
N PRO A 84 -15.75 -5.66 -6.89
CA PRO A 84 -15.07 -6.95 -6.93
C PRO A 84 -13.88 -7.02 -5.96
N ALA A 85 -13.16 -5.92 -5.73
CA ALA A 85 -12.09 -5.86 -4.75
C ALA A 85 -12.62 -6.03 -3.31
N ALA A 86 -13.78 -5.43 -3.02
CA ALA A 86 -14.44 -5.62 -1.73
C ALA A 86 -14.86 -7.07 -1.52
N HIS A 87 -15.43 -7.71 -2.56
CA HIS A 87 -15.74 -9.14 -2.54
C HIS A 87 -14.51 -10.00 -2.27
N TYR A 88 -13.43 -9.68 -2.96
CA TYR A 88 -12.20 -10.42 -2.82
C TYR A 88 -11.58 -10.31 -1.41
N CYS A 89 -11.76 -9.18 -0.71
CA CYS A 89 -11.39 -9.10 0.71
C CYS A 89 -12.07 -10.21 1.54
N TRP A 90 -13.36 -10.49 1.33
CA TRP A 90 -14.06 -11.55 2.06
C TRP A 90 -13.57 -12.95 1.67
N ASP A 91 -13.31 -13.18 0.38
CA ASP A 91 -12.79 -14.46 -0.12
C ASP A 91 -11.44 -14.83 0.50
N VAL A 92 -10.60 -13.84 0.81
CA VAL A 92 -9.30 -14.04 1.49
C VAL A 92 -9.39 -14.01 3.02
N GLY A 93 -10.61 -14.02 3.58
CA GLY A 93 -10.86 -14.03 5.03
C GLY A 93 -10.61 -12.69 5.73
N ALA A 94 -10.65 -11.58 4.99
CA ALA A 94 -10.58 -10.22 5.51
C ALA A 94 -11.95 -9.53 5.51
N LYS A 95 -12.01 -8.33 6.09
CA LYS A 95 -13.16 -7.42 5.99
C LYS A 95 -12.81 -6.27 5.06
N ASN A 96 -13.66 -5.94 4.08
CA ASN A 96 -13.51 -4.69 3.34
C ASN A 96 -13.93 -3.49 4.22
N ARG A 97 -13.09 -2.46 4.28
CA ARG A 97 -13.33 -1.23 5.07
C ARG A 97 -12.87 0.00 4.31
N ILE A 98 -13.63 1.08 4.44
CA ILE A 98 -13.25 2.39 3.92
C ILE A 98 -12.39 3.11 4.95
N LEU A 99 -11.21 3.54 4.53
CA LEU A 99 -10.33 4.42 5.27
C LEU A 99 -10.40 5.83 4.66
N LYS A 100 -10.33 6.86 5.52
CA LYS A 100 -10.48 8.26 5.10
C LYS A 100 -9.20 9.06 5.30
N ALA A 101 -8.72 9.74 4.27
CA ALA A 101 -7.67 10.75 4.41
C ALA A 101 -8.22 12.03 5.07
N ASP A 102 -7.33 12.98 5.38
CA ASP A 102 -7.70 14.26 6.01
C ASP A 102 -8.55 15.14 5.09
N ASN A 103 -8.31 15.07 3.78
CA ASN A 103 -9.13 15.70 2.74
C ASN A 103 -10.48 14.97 2.49
N ASN A 104 -10.82 13.96 3.29
CA ASN A 104 -11.98 13.07 3.15
C ASN A 104 -11.99 12.16 1.92
N GLU A 105 -10.88 12.03 1.19
CA GLU A 105 -10.70 10.98 0.19
C GLU A 105 -10.87 9.61 0.85
N GLN A 106 -11.52 8.70 0.14
CA GLN A 106 -11.89 7.37 0.64
C GLN A 106 -11.16 6.31 -0.15
N THR A 107 -10.59 5.33 0.55
CA THR A 107 -9.91 4.19 -0.06
C THR A 107 -10.33 2.90 0.63
N ASP A 108 -10.62 1.88 -0.16
CA ASP A 108 -11.02 0.57 0.32
C ASP A 108 -9.81 -0.29 0.67
N TYR A 109 -9.76 -0.79 1.90
CA TYR A 109 -8.73 -1.71 2.41
C TYR A 109 -9.34 -3.05 2.82
N CYS A 110 -8.59 -4.13 2.59
CA CYS A 110 -8.86 -5.42 3.23
C CYS A 110 -8.20 -5.45 4.62
N VAL A 111 -9.00 -5.58 5.67
CA VAL A 111 -8.56 -5.63 7.07
C VAL A 111 -8.56 -7.08 7.55
N PHE A 112 -7.38 -7.60 7.89
CA PHE A 112 -7.18 -8.97 8.37
C PHE A 112 -7.30 -9.04 9.91
N ASP A 113 -7.43 -10.26 10.43
CA ASP A 113 -7.55 -10.57 11.86
C ASP A 113 -6.28 -10.25 12.68
N ASP A 114 -5.11 -10.22 12.04
CA ASP A 114 -3.86 -9.76 12.64
C ASP A 114 -3.71 -8.22 12.63
N ASN A 115 -4.78 -7.50 12.28
CA ASN A 115 -4.83 -6.05 12.09
C ASN A 115 -3.89 -5.51 11.00
N SER A 116 -3.31 -6.38 10.16
CA SER A 116 -2.67 -5.90 8.93
C SER A 116 -3.73 -5.51 7.91
N MET A 117 -3.44 -4.50 7.12
CA MET A 117 -4.31 -4.05 6.04
C MET A 117 -3.52 -3.94 4.73
N ILE A 118 -4.23 -4.09 3.61
CA ILE A 118 -3.73 -3.85 2.26
C ILE A 118 -4.80 -3.16 1.43
N ASP A 119 -4.40 -2.30 0.50
CA ASP A 119 -5.29 -1.73 -0.50
C ASP A 119 -6.04 -2.85 -1.25
N SER A 120 -7.36 -2.74 -1.28
CA SER A 120 -8.21 -3.81 -1.81
C SER A 120 -8.06 -4.00 -3.31
N TRP A 121 -7.88 -2.91 -4.07
CA TRP A 121 -7.73 -2.95 -5.51
C TRP A 121 -6.36 -3.46 -5.92
N ASP A 122 -5.30 -3.04 -5.21
CA ASP A 122 -3.96 -3.58 -5.43
C ASP A 122 -3.93 -5.09 -5.20
N LEU A 123 -4.58 -5.57 -4.12
CA LEU A 123 -4.69 -7.01 -3.85
C LEU A 123 -5.50 -7.73 -4.93
N TYR A 124 -6.62 -7.15 -5.37
CA TYR A 124 -7.45 -7.74 -6.41
C TYR A 124 -6.69 -7.86 -7.73
N TYR A 125 -6.09 -6.77 -8.22
CA TYR A 125 -5.38 -6.78 -9.51
C TYR A 125 -4.07 -7.56 -9.49
N LYS A 126 -3.47 -7.75 -8.32
CA LYS A 126 -2.35 -8.69 -8.15
C LYS A 126 -2.75 -10.12 -8.54
N HIS A 127 -3.98 -10.51 -8.25
CA HIS A 127 -4.50 -11.87 -8.48
C HIS A 127 -5.33 -11.99 -9.76
N PHE A 128 -5.97 -10.90 -10.19
CA PHE A 128 -6.81 -10.80 -11.38
C PHE A 128 -6.41 -9.57 -12.20
N PRO A 129 -5.23 -9.58 -12.84
CA PRO A 129 -4.73 -8.43 -13.58
C PRO A 129 -5.71 -8.05 -14.71
N PRO A 130 -5.93 -6.74 -14.96
CA PRO A 130 -6.75 -6.31 -16.07
C PRO A 130 -6.15 -6.77 -17.40
N PRO A 131 -6.98 -6.99 -18.44
CA PRO A 131 -6.46 -7.28 -19.76
C PRO A 131 -5.58 -6.12 -20.25
N PRO A 132 -4.56 -6.41 -21.09
CA PRO A 132 -3.77 -5.34 -21.68
C PRO A 132 -4.65 -4.40 -22.53
N PRO A 133 -4.27 -3.12 -22.67
CA PRO A 133 -4.99 -2.20 -23.53
C PRO A 133 -5.11 -2.73 -24.96
N ILE A 134 -6.28 -2.57 -25.58
CA ILE A 134 -6.46 -2.84 -27.01
C ILE A 134 -5.73 -1.72 -27.76
N LYS A 135 -4.79 -2.11 -28.63
CA LYS A 135 -4.04 -1.20 -29.49
C LYS A 135 -4.88 -0.67 -30.63
#